data_AF-A0A4S8QYK4-F1
#
_entry.id   AF-A0A4S8QYK4-F1
#
_cell.length_a   1.000
_cell.length_b   1.000
_cell.length_c   1.000
_cell.angle_alpha   90.00
_cell.angle_beta   90.00
_cell.angle_gamma   90.00
#
_symmetry.space_group_name_H-M   'P 1'
#
loop_
_entity.id
_entity.type
_entity.pdbx_description
1 polymer ?
#
loop_
_entity_poly.entity_id
_entity_poly.type
_entity_poly.pdbx_seq_one_letter_code
_entity_poly.pdbx_strand_id
1 'polypeptide(L)'
;MATFKSIHNRLLKIPAPLLPPASPHDPTLTSEIASLQLHPTLETALHLLNLDLPSAHFLARHMQSAPAYEGMYLHGILHRIEGDYDNSRAWYSDVKELEIYSKLWGKGGQTWKAWKEEHGNDGNRESLDDGQKFLDAVQKFKEMNGKGSEKEKASLEKQSKEELDGVIEWCVNKFGTSKMIDASSAWVKPSDEIRKMGEDQVNGDSGRRKF
;
A
#
# COMPACT_ATOMS: atom_id res chain seq x y z
N MET A 1 25.84 -12.39 -5.74
CA MET A 1 25.11 -11.29 -5.09
C MET A 1 23.68 -11.33 -5.57
N ALA A 2 22.71 -11.07 -4.70
CA ALA A 2 21.31 -10.95 -5.10
C ALA A 2 21.14 -9.75 -6.05
N THR A 3 20.25 -9.88 -7.02
CA THR A 3 19.87 -8.82 -7.95
C THR A 3 18.38 -8.53 -7.78
N PHE A 4 17.92 -7.35 -8.21
CA PHE A 4 16.50 -7.05 -8.29
C PHE A 4 15.72 -8.18 -8.98
N LYS A 5 16.18 -8.63 -10.15
CA LYS A 5 15.50 -9.68 -10.93
C LYS A 5 15.42 -11.01 -10.18
N SER A 6 16.49 -11.42 -9.49
CA SER A 6 16.48 -12.68 -8.73
C SER A 6 15.56 -12.61 -7.51
N ILE A 7 15.53 -11.47 -6.80
CA ILE A 7 14.64 -11.27 -5.65
C ILE A 7 13.19 -11.19 -6.10
N HIS A 8 12.89 -10.37 -7.12
CA HIS A 8 11.55 -10.23 -7.66
C HIS A 8 10.99 -11.58 -8.13
N ASN A 9 11.78 -12.38 -8.85
CA ASN A 9 11.37 -13.73 -9.26
C ASN A 9 11.12 -14.70 -8.09
N ARG A 10 11.77 -14.51 -6.93
CA ARG A 10 11.47 -15.28 -5.71
C ARG A 10 10.13 -14.83 -5.13
N LEU A 11 9.94 -13.52 -4.97
CA LEU A 11 8.72 -12.92 -4.42
C LEU A 11 7.48 -13.26 -5.25
N LEU A 12 7.58 -13.30 -6.59
CA LEU A 12 6.45 -13.65 -7.47
C LEU A 12 5.91 -15.07 -7.28
N LYS A 13 6.69 -15.97 -6.64
CA LYS A 13 6.27 -17.35 -6.34
C LYS A 13 5.50 -17.46 -5.02
N ILE A 14 5.50 -16.40 -4.23
CA ILE A 14 4.83 -16.32 -2.94
C ILE A 14 3.42 -15.77 -3.16
N PRO A 15 2.39 -16.26 -2.46
CA PRO A 15 1.06 -15.66 -2.49
C PRO A 15 1.13 -14.18 -2.14
N ALA A 16 0.37 -13.34 -2.86
CA ALA A 16 0.39 -11.92 -2.58
C ALA A 16 -0.20 -11.61 -1.19
N PRO A 17 0.37 -10.64 -0.47
CA PRO A 17 -0.18 -10.11 0.77
C PRO A 17 -1.67 -9.80 0.66
N LEU A 18 -2.49 -10.27 1.60
CA LEU A 18 -3.92 -9.96 1.60
C LEU A 18 -4.47 -9.64 2.99
N LEU A 19 -4.18 -10.49 3.97
CA LEU A 19 -4.77 -10.43 5.31
C LEU A 19 -3.68 -10.49 6.41
N PRO A 20 -3.95 -9.97 7.60
CA PRO A 20 -3.13 -10.21 8.79
C PRO A 20 -3.33 -11.64 9.35
N PRO A 21 -2.43 -12.14 10.24
CA PRO A 21 -1.18 -11.53 10.66
C PRO A 21 -0.10 -11.67 9.58
N ALA A 22 0.77 -10.66 9.48
CA ALA A 22 1.87 -10.65 8.54
C ALA A 22 3.19 -10.83 9.29
N SER A 23 3.84 -11.97 9.08
CA SER A 23 5.28 -12.11 9.27
C SER A 23 5.94 -12.13 7.90
N PRO A 24 7.21 -11.69 7.77
CA PRO A 24 7.92 -11.84 6.52
C PRO A 24 7.82 -13.29 6.01
N HIS A 25 7.48 -13.46 4.74
CA HIS A 25 7.43 -14.78 4.12
C HIS A 25 8.79 -15.46 4.15
N ASP A 26 9.85 -14.67 3.93
CA ASP A 26 11.23 -15.09 4.07
C ASP A 26 12.04 -13.97 4.76
N PRO A 27 12.41 -14.14 6.05
CA PRO A 27 13.23 -13.15 6.77
C PRO A 27 14.59 -12.89 6.13
N THR A 28 15.13 -13.83 5.34
CA THR A 28 16.40 -13.62 4.63
C THR A 28 16.26 -12.57 3.53
N LEU A 29 15.08 -12.48 2.91
CA LEU A 29 14.80 -11.49 1.86
C LEU A 29 14.80 -10.05 2.38
N THR A 30 14.51 -9.81 3.67
CA THR A 30 14.53 -8.45 4.23
C THR A 30 15.89 -7.77 4.03
N SER A 31 16.98 -8.45 4.42
CA SER A 31 18.32 -7.88 4.26
C SER A 31 18.79 -7.90 2.80
N GLU A 32 18.40 -8.90 2.01
CA GLU A 32 18.70 -8.94 0.57
C GLU A 32 18.04 -7.77 -0.17
N ILE A 33 16.77 -7.45 0.11
CA ILE A 33 16.04 -6.32 -0.47
C ILE A 33 16.75 -5.01 -0.14
N ALA A 34 17.00 -4.73 1.14
CA ALA A 34 17.68 -3.51 1.58
C ALA A 34 19.09 -3.37 0.98
N SER A 35 19.81 -4.48 0.77
CA SER A 35 21.14 -4.47 0.17
C SER A 35 21.17 -4.02 -1.30
N LEU A 36 20.03 -4.06 -2.00
CA LEU A 36 19.92 -3.56 -3.36
C LEU A 36 20.04 -2.04 -3.44
N GLN A 37 19.66 -1.33 -2.35
CA GLN A 37 19.60 0.14 -2.27
C GLN A 37 18.85 0.73 -3.48
N LEU A 38 17.60 0.30 -3.66
CA LEU A 38 16.77 0.78 -4.76
C LEU A 38 16.16 2.14 -4.41
N HIS A 39 15.45 2.74 -5.37
CA HIS A 39 14.57 3.85 -5.03
C HIS A 39 13.61 3.44 -3.89
N PRO A 40 13.42 4.24 -2.82
CA PRO A 40 12.67 3.83 -1.63
C PRO A 40 11.26 3.32 -1.92
N THR A 41 10.58 3.88 -2.93
CA THR A 41 9.27 3.39 -3.40
C THR A 41 9.33 1.96 -3.89
N LEU A 42 10.33 1.62 -4.73
CA LEU A 42 10.51 0.27 -5.25
C LEU A 42 10.89 -0.69 -4.12
N GLU A 43 11.77 -0.27 -3.22
CA GLU A 43 12.16 -1.05 -2.05
C GLU A 43 10.96 -1.34 -1.14
N THR A 44 10.11 -0.34 -0.88
CA THR A 44 8.88 -0.48 -0.11
C THR A 44 7.95 -1.54 -0.73
N ALA A 45 7.75 -1.52 -2.05
CA ALA A 45 6.91 -2.50 -2.73
C ALA A 45 7.45 -3.95 -2.62
N LEU A 46 8.78 -4.14 -2.66
CA LEU A 46 9.40 -5.44 -2.43
C LEU A 46 9.24 -5.93 -0.99
N HIS A 47 9.38 -5.04 0.00
CA HIS A 47 9.12 -5.38 1.40
C HIS A 47 7.64 -5.75 1.62
N LEU A 48 6.71 -5.04 0.99
CA LEU A 48 5.29 -5.40 1.04
C LEU A 48 5.04 -6.79 0.46
N LEU A 49 5.58 -7.12 -0.73
CA LEU A 49 5.48 -8.47 -1.29
C LEU A 49 6.06 -9.55 -0.37
N ASN A 50 7.09 -9.22 0.43
CA ASN A 50 7.66 -10.13 1.41
C ASN A 50 6.88 -10.17 2.74
N LEU A 51 5.80 -9.39 2.93
CA LEU A 51 5.15 -9.17 4.23
C LEU A 51 6.09 -8.60 5.31
N ASP A 52 7.17 -7.93 4.91
CA ASP A 52 8.06 -7.21 5.80
C ASP A 52 7.51 -5.81 6.10
N LEU A 53 6.40 -5.79 6.84
CA LEU A 53 5.68 -4.58 7.18
C LEU A 53 6.52 -3.57 7.99
N PRO A 54 7.41 -3.96 8.92
CA PRO A 54 8.27 -3.01 9.62
C PRO A 54 9.16 -2.20 8.67
N SER A 55 9.84 -2.86 7.72
CA SER A 55 10.69 -2.18 6.72
C SER A 55 9.86 -1.33 5.77
N ALA A 56 8.72 -1.85 5.29
CA ALA A 56 7.81 -1.09 4.43
C ALA A 56 7.27 0.16 5.15
N HIS A 57 6.90 0.04 6.42
CA HIS A 57 6.37 1.14 7.21
C HIS A 57 7.43 2.23 7.42
N PHE A 58 8.67 1.83 7.73
CA PHE A 58 9.79 2.76 7.87
C PHE A 58 9.98 3.62 6.62
N LEU A 59 10.02 2.99 5.44
CA LEU A 59 10.21 3.70 4.17
C LEU A 59 8.98 4.55 3.81
N ALA A 60 7.78 3.99 3.91
CA ALA A 60 6.54 4.69 3.56
C ALA A 60 6.33 5.97 4.38
N ARG A 61 6.73 5.99 5.67
CA ARG A 61 6.68 7.19 6.52
C ARG A 61 7.51 8.36 5.98
N HIS A 62 8.60 8.09 5.26
CA HIS A 62 9.43 9.12 4.65
C HIS A 62 8.87 9.62 3.31
N MET A 63 7.81 8.99 2.80
CA MET A 63 7.17 9.29 1.53
C MET A 63 5.64 9.48 1.69
N GLN A 64 5.18 9.87 2.88
CA GLN A 64 3.75 9.93 3.23
C GLN A 64 3.10 11.29 2.93
N SER A 65 3.71 12.12 2.08
CA SER A 65 3.24 13.47 1.79
C SER A 65 3.48 13.84 0.35
N ALA A 66 2.62 14.69 -0.21
CA ALA A 66 2.80 15.23 -1.55
C ALA A 66 4.15 15.95 -1.65
N PRO A 67 4.90 15.78 -2.76
CA PRO A 67 4.48 15.14 -4.01
C PRO A 67 4.79 13.63 -4.12
N ALA A 68 5.13 12.91 -3.05
CA ALA A 68 5.45 11.47 -3.09
C ALA A 68 4.20 10.57 -3.10
N TYR A 69 3.31 10.78 -4.07
CA TYR A 69 2.03 10.08 -4.17
C TYR A 69 2.18 8.55 -4.29
N GLU A 70 3.25 8.06 -4.91
CA GLU A 70 3.58 6.64 -5.00
C GLU A 70 3.90 6.02 -3.63
N GLY A 71 4.58 6.76 -2.75
CA GLY A 71 4.81 6.34 -1.37
C GLY A 71 3.54 6.37 -0.54
N MET A 72 2.71 7.41 -0.73
CA MET A 72 1.37 7.50 -0.13
C MET A 72 0.49 6.30 -0.54
N TYR A 73 0.56 5.89 -1.81
CA TYR A 73 -0.20 4.75 -2.32
C TYR A 73 0.24 3.44 -1.66
N LEU A 74 1.56 3.19 -1.60
CA LEU A 74 2.12 2.03 -0.91
C LEU A 74 1.78 2.01 0.59
N HIS A 75 1.66 3.17 1.23
CA HIS A 75 1.18 3.29 2.61
C HIS A 75 -0.29 2.85 2.75
N GLY A 76 -1.13 3.18 1.77
CA GLY A 76 -2.49 2.67 1.68
C GLY A 76 -2.55 1.14 1.54
N ILE A 77 -1.69 0.56 0.70
CA ILE A 77 -1.58 -0.89 0.52
C ILE A 77 -1.11 -1.55 1.83
N LEU A 78 -0.12 -0.96 2.50
CA LEU A 78 0.39 -1.41 3.80
C LEU A 78 -0.75 -1.52 4.82
N HIS A 79 -1.55 -0.46 5.01
CA HIS A 79 -2.65 -0.47 5.96
C HIS A 79 -3.77 -1.45 5.57
N ARG A 80 -4.00 -1.72 4.27
CA ARG A 80 -4.90 -2.80 3.85
C ARG A 80 -4.43 -4.14 4.43
N ILE A 81 -3.13 -4.45 4.27
CA ILE A 81 -2.55 -5.72 4.72
C ILE A 81 -2.60 -5.85 6.25
N GLU A 82 -2.42 -4.74 6.98
CA GLU A 82 -2.59 -4.70 8.44
C GLU A 82 -4.06 -4.85 8.89
N GLY A 83 -5.01 -4.65 7.98
CA GLY A 83 -6.44 -4.65 8.26
C GLY A 83 -6.96 -3.32 8.83
N ASP A 84 -6.22 -2.21 8.63
CA ASP A 84 -6.64 -0.83 8.91
C ASP A 84 -7.30 -0.20 7.66
N TYR A 85 -8.46 -0.72 7.30
CA TYR A 85 -9.12 -0.37 6.03
C TYR A 85 -9.56 1.09 5.94
N ASP A 86 -9.98 1.73 7.04
CA ASP A 86 -10.38 3.15 7.01
C ASP A 86 -9.22 4.06 6.58
N ASN A 87 -8.03 3.75 7.08
CA ASN A 87 -6.81 4.48 6.74
C ASN A 87 -6.38 4.17 5.30
N SER A 88 -6.46 2.90 4.89
CA SER A 88 -6.24 2.49 3.50
C SER A 88 -7.14 3.25 2.51
N ARG A 89 -8.45 3.35 2.79
CA ARG A 89 -9.41 4.09 1.95
C ARG A 89 -9.06 5.58 1.83
N ALA A 90 -8.61 6.18 2.93
CA ALA A 90 -8.18 7.57 2.93
C ALA A 90 -6.95 7.79 2.04
N TRP A 91 -5.94 6.92 2.13
CA TRP A 91 -4.77 6.97 1.26
C TRP A 91 -5.14 6.75 -0.22
N TYR A 92 -6.00 5.78 -0.52
CA TYR A 92 -6.48 5.51 -1.88
C TYR A 92 -7.20 6.73 -2.48
N SER A 93 -7.95 7.45 -1.64
CA SER A 93 -8.61 8.70 -2.07
C SER A 93 -7.60 9.79 -2.44
N ASP A 94 -6.49 9.89 -1.71
CA ASP A 94 -5.46 10.91 -1.92
C ASP A 94 -4.60 10.67 -3.17
N VAL A 95 -4.61 9.44 -3.69
CA VAL A 95 -3.77 9.03 -4.83
C VAL A 95 -4.58 8.65 -6.06
N LYS A 96 -5.90 8.93 -6.10
CA LYS A 96 -6.76 8.57 -7.24
C LYS A 96 -6.20 9.04 -8.59
N GLU A 97 -5.67 10.26 -8.62
CA GLU A 97 -5.12 10.90 -9.82
C GLU A 97 -3.70 10.43 -10.17
N LEU A 98 -3.08 9.59 -9.33
CA LEU A 98 -1.78 8.99 -9.62
C LEU A 98 -1.92 8.07 -10.85
N GLU A 99 -1.00 8.23 -11.81
CA GLU A 99 -1.01 7.48 -13.08
C GLU A 99 -1.18 5.97 -12.87
N ILE A 100 -0.37 5.37 -11.98
CA ILE A 100 -0.42 3.93 -11.75
C ILE A 100 -1.71 3.49 -11.03
N TYR A 101 -2.26 4.32 -10.14
CA TYR A 101 -3.55 4.04 -9.51
C TYR A 101 -4.65 4.00 -10.57
N SER A 102 -4.73 5.05 -11.39
CA SER A 102 -5.69 5.17 -12.50
C SER A 102 -5.54 4.06 -13.54
N LYS A 103 -4.31 3.54 -13.76
CA LYS A 103 -4.06 2.41 -14.66
C LYS A 103 -4.62 1.09 -14.11
N LEU A 104 -4.54 0.89 -12.79
CA LEU A 104 -4.96 -0.35 -12.13
C LEU A 104 -6.46 -0.38 -11.82
N TRP A 105 -7.02 0.75 -11.36
CA TRP A 105 -8.38 0.84 -10.84
C TRP A 105 -9.31 1.69 -11.71
N GLY A 106 -8.80 2.20 -12.83
CA GLY A 106 -9.55 3.12 -13.69
C GLY A 106 -9.67 4.53 -13.12
N LYS A 107 -10.34 5.40 -13.89
CA LYS A 107 -10.60 6.81 -13.53
C LYS A 107 -12.03 7.08 -13.06
N GLY A 108 -12.90 6.07 -13.18
CA GLY A 108 -14.32 6.16 -12.84
C GLY A 108 -14.57 6.03 -11.35
N GLY A 109 -15.82 6.31 -10.95
CA GLY A 109 -16.26 6.17 -9.56
C GLY A 109 -15.80 7.31 -8.64
N GLN A 110 -16.32 7.31 -7.41
CA GLN A 110 -16.02 8.28 -6.37
C GLN A 110 -14.95 7.74 -5.43
N THR A 111 -14.11 8.62 -4.88
CA THR A 111 -13.22 8.24 -3.78
C THR A 111 -14.02 8.02 -2.51
N TRP A 112 -13.42 7.33 -1.53
CA TRP A 112 -14.01 7.23 -0.19
C TRP A 112 -14.27 8.59 0.45
N LYS A 113 -13.35 9.55 0.29
CA LYS A 113 -13.52 10.91 0.84
C LYS A 113 -14.73 11.63 0.22
N ALA A 114 -14.84 11.62 -1.11
CA ALA A 114 -15.95 12.26 -1.82
C ALA A 114 -17.29 11.59 -1.47
N TRP A 115 -17.31 10.25 -1.41
CA TRP A 115 -18.50 9.51 -1.02
C TRP A 115 -18.94 9.83 0.41
N LYS A 116 -18.00 9.90 1.35
CA LYS A 116 -18.26 10.21 2.76
C LYS A 116 -18.76 11.65 2.96
N GLU A 117 -18.28 12.60 2.15
CA GLU A 117 -18.77 13.98 2.15
C GLU A 117 -20.23 14.06 1.69
N GLU A 118 -20.60 13.29 0.67
CA GLU A 118 -21.96 13.28 0.10
C GLU A 118 -22.96 12.48 0.95
N HIS A 119 -22.56 11.33 1.49
CA HIS A 119 -23.46 10.35 2.12
C HIS A 119 -23.26 10.19 3.63
N GLY A 120 -22.20 10.75 4.20
CA GLY A 120 -21.85 10.57 5.61
C GLY A 120 -21.38 9.13 5.90
N ASN A 121 -22.01 8.48 6.87
CA ASN A 121 -21.71 7.08 7.25
C ASN A 121 -22.78 6.09 6.76
N ASP A 122 -23.79 6.57 6.06
CA ASP A 122 -24.92 5.77 5.58
C ASP A 122 -24.94 5.79 4.06
N GLY A 123 -25.60 4.81 3.43
CA GLY A 123 -25.71 4.72 1.99
C GLY A 123 -24.93 3.57 1.36
N ASN A 124 -25.32 3.23 0.13
CA ASN A 124 -24.64 2.20 -0.64
C ASN A 124 -23.30 2.73 -1.17
N ARG A 125 -22.34 1.83 -1.35
CA ARG A 125 -20.99 2.13 -1.81
C ARG A 125 -20.77 1.74 -3.28
N GLU A 126 -21.84 1.60 -4.05
CA GLU A 126 -21.76 1.14 -5.45
C GLU A 126 -21.08 2.15 -6.37
N SER A 127 -21.17 3.45 -6.04
CA SER A 127 -20.54 4.54 -6.76
C SER A 127 -19.03 4.66 -6.54
N LEU A 128 -18.47 3.95 -5.56
CA LEU A 128 -17.04 3.98 -5.27
C LEU A 128 -16.21 3.50 -6.47
N ASP A 129 -14.99 3.99 -6.59
CA ASP A 129 -14.01 3.49 -7.54
C ASP A 129 -13.63 2.02 -7.26
N ASP A 130 -12.99 1.37 -8.24
CA ASP A 130 -12.70 -0.07 -8.17
C ASP A 130 -11.66 -0.41 -7.10
N GLY A 131 -10.74 0.52 -6.78
CA GLY A 131 -9.76 0.33 -5.71
C GLY A 131 -10.42 0.35 -4.34
N GLN A 132 -11.38 1.25 -4.13
CA GLN A 132 -12.19 1.30 -2.91
C GLN A 132 -13.10 0.07 -2.78
N LYS A 133 -13.71 -0.39 -3.88
CA LYS A 133 -14.48 -1.64 -3.92
C LYS A 133 -13.63 -2.87 -3.59
N PHE A 134 -12.39 -2.89 -4.05
CA PHE A 134 -11.43 -3.92 -3.68
C PHE A 134 -11.17 -3.91 -2.16
N LEU A 135 -10.96 -2.74 -1.53
CA LEU A 135 -10.82 -2.64 -0.08
C LEU A 135 -12.06 -3.16 0.68
N ASP A 136 -13.26 -2.84 0.21
CA ASP A 136 -14.52 -3.35 0.79
C ASP A 136 -14.58 -4.89 0.69
N ALA A 137 -14.19 -5.47 -0.45
CA ALA A 137 -14.18 -6.91 -0.63
C ALA A 137 -13.16 -7.62 0.29
N VAL A 138 -11.95 -7.06 0.44
CA VAL A 138 -10.93 -7.59 1.35
C VAL A 138 -11.37 -7.49 2.80
N GLN A 139 -11.95 -6.36 3.22
CA GLN A 139 -12.49 -6.19 4.57
C GLN A 139 -13.59 -7.21 4.87
N LYS A 140 -14.55 -7.37 3.96
CA LYS A 140 -15.63 -8.34 4.11
C LYS A 140 -15.08 -9.76 4.25
N PHE A 141 -14.11 -10.13 3.42
CA PHE A 141 -13.48 -11.45 3.49
C PHE A 141 -12.75 -11.68 4.83
N LYS A 142 -12.05 -10.67 5.36
CA LYS A 142 -11.45 -10.70 6.71
C LYS A 142 -12.51 -10.92 7.79
N GLU A 143 -13.58 -10.14 7.78
CA GLU A 143 -14.65 -10.19 8.78
C GLU A 143 -15.41 -11.53 8.79
N MET A 144 -15.40 -12.24 7.67
CA MET A 144 -15.93 -13.60 7.56
C MET A 144 -15.03 -14.68 8.19
N ASN A 145 -13.86 -14.35 8.74
CA ASN A 145 -12.92 -15.27 9.38
C ASN A 145 -12.62 -16.53 8.53
N GLY A 146 -12.45 -16.36 7.22
CA GLY A 146 -12.14 -17.48 6.31
C GLY A 146 -13.33 -18.40 6.00
N LYS A 147 -14.57 -18.02 6.34
CA LYS A 147 -15.79 -18.68 5.85
C LYS A 147 -16.10 -18.35 4.38
N GLY A 148 -15.31 -17.49 3.75
CA GLY A 148 -15.34 -17.27 2.30
C GLY A 148 -14.82 -18.50 1.56
N SER A 149 -15.13 -18.59 0.26
CA SER A 149 -14.65 -19.72 -0.54
C SER A 149 -13.16 -19.57 -0.88
N GLU A 150 -12.44 -20.67 -1.06
CA GLU A 150 -11.04 -20.64 -1.56
C GLU A 150 -10.93 -19.91 -2.91
N LYS A 151 -11.99 -19.99 -3.74
CA LYS A 151 -12.07 -19.27 -5.01
C LYS A 151 -12.12 -17.75 -4.81
N GLU A 152 -12.87 -17.29 -3.82
CA GLU A 152 -12.95 -15.87 -3.46
C GLU A 152 -11.60 -15.36 -2.95
N LYS A 153 -10.97 -16.11 -2.03
CA LYS A 153 -9.62 -15.82 -1.54
C LYS A 153 -8.61 -15.70 -2.68
N ALA A 154 -8.55 -16.70 -3.56
CA ALA A 154 -7.63 -16.71 -4.70
C ALA A 154 -7.88 -15.53 -5.66
N SER A 155 -9.14 -15.11 -5.83
CA SER A 155 -9.48 -13.93 -6.65
C SER A 155 -9.02 -12.62 -6.02
N LEU A 156 -9.06 -12.50 -4.69
CA LEU A 156 -8.57 -11.33 -3.96
C LEU A 156 -7.04 -11.30 -3.92
N GLU A 157 -6.39 -12.44 -3.72
CA GLU A 157 -4.93 -12.58 -3.80
C GLU A 157 -4.42 -12.23 -5.21
N LYS A 158 -5.13 -12.64 -6.27
CA LYS A 158 -4.81 -12.27 -7.66
C LYS A 158 -4.86 -10.77 -7.88
N GLN A 159 -5.91 -10.09 -7.40
CA GLN A 159 -6.02 -8.63 -7.52
C GLN A 159 -4.94 -7.91 -6.69
N SER A 160 -4.67 -8.36 -5.46
CA SER A 160 -3.57 -7.82 -4.63
C SER A 160 -2.22 -7.99 -5.32
N LYS A 161 -2.02 -9.13 -5.99
CA LYS A 161 -0.82 -9.40 -6.78
C LYS A 161 -0.70 -8.47 -7.98
N GLU A 162 -1.77 -8.33 -8.77
CA GLU A 162 -1.80 -7.46 -9.94
C GLU A 162 -1.51 -6.00 -9.57
N GLU A 163 -2.02 -5.56 -8.41
CA GLU A 163 -1.74 -4.22 -7.89
C GLU A 163 -0.25 -4.03 -7.55
N LEU A 164 0.32 -4.89 -6.71
CA LEU A 164 1.72 -4.78 -6.30
C LEU A 164 2.68 -4.95 -7.48
N ASP A 165 2.42 -5.93 -8.35
CA ASP A 165 3.23 -6.18 -9.55
C ASP A 165 3.15 -4.97 -10.52
N GLY A 166 1.98 -4.35 -10.67
CA GLY A 166 1.80 -3.14 -11.47
C GLY A 166 2.54 -1.93 -10.90
N VAL A 167 2.52 -1.74 -9.58
CA VAL A 167 3.30 -0.69 -8.90
C VAL A 167 4.81 -0.93 -9.07
N ILE A 168 5.27 -2.18 -8.95
CA ILE A 168 6.68 -2.54 -9.17
C ILE A 168 7.09 -2.26 -10.60
N GLU A 169 6.31 -2.69 -11.58
CA GLU A 169 6.59 -2.44 -13.01
C GLU A 169 6.70 -0.94 -13.29
N TRP A 170 5.75 -0.16 -12.76
CA TRP A 170 5.79 1.30 -12.89
C TRP A 170 7.02 1.91 -12.22
N CYS A 171 7.39 1.46 -11.02
CA CYS A 171 8.60 1.91 -10.32
C CYS A 171 9.87 1.56 -11.11
N VAL A 172 9.95 0.36 -11.69
CA VAL A 172 11.08 -0.05 -12.54
C VAL A 172 11.18 0.83 -13.77
N ASN A 173 10.05 1.16 -14.41
CA ASN A 173 10.04 2.03 -15.59
C ASN A 173 10.41 3.48 -15.24
N LYS A 174 9.95 4.00 -14.09
CA LYS A 174 10.16 5.39 -13.67
C LYS A 174 11.54 5.63 -13.06
N PHE A 175 12.00 4.73 -12.18
CA PHE A 175 13.21 4.92 -11.38
C PHE A 175 14.37 4.01 -11.79
N GLY A 176 14.09 2.95 -12.56
CA GLY A 176 15.07 1.90 -12.84
C GLY A 176 15.32 1.00 -11.64
N THR A 177 16.31 0.12 -11.78
CA THR A 177 16.75 -0.83 -10.74
C THR A 177 18.20 -0.63 -10.34
N SER A 178 18.77 0.53 -10.70
CA SER A 178 20.14 0.88 -10.36
C SER A 178 20.22 1.24 -8.88
N LYS A 179 21.39 0.98 -8.31
CA LYS A 179 21.71 1.32 -6.93
C LYS A 179 21.63 2.84 -6.73
N MET A 180 20.80 3.29 -5.80
CA MET A 180 20.64 4.68 -5.39
C MET A 180 21.37 4.92 -4.06
N ILE A 181 22.57 5.47 -4.14
CA ILE A 181 23.44 5.68 -2.96
C ILE A 181 22.88 6.76 -2.04
N ASP A 182 22.21 7.77 -2.61
CA ASP A 182 21.54 8.84 -1.88
C ASP A 182 20.07 8.94 -2.31
N ALA A 183 19.19 8.53 -1.42
CA ALA A 183 17.74 8.54 -1.61
C ALA A 183 17.05 9.75 -0.96
N SER A 184 17.80 10.73 -0.44
CA SER A 184 17.24 11.89 0.27
C SER A 184 16.29 12.72 -0.59
N SER A 185 16.46 12.71 -1.92
CA SER A 185 15.57 13.36 -2.88
C SER A 185 14.18 12.72 -2.99
N ALA A 186 14.03 11.45 -2.58
CA ALA A 186 12.74 10.75 -2.53
C ALA A 186 11.99 11.05 -1.23
N TRP A 187 12.67 11.58 -0.21
CA TRP A 187 12.05 11.84 1.09
C TRP A 187 11.31 13.16 1.09
N VAL A 188 10.06 13.12 1.52
CA VAL A 188 9.22 14.30 1.64
C VAL A 188 9.01 14.58 3.11
N LYS A 189 9.49 15.75 3.55
CA LYS A 189 9.22 16.21 4.91
C LYS A 189 7.70 16.43 5.06
N PRO A 190 7.05 15.79 6.03
CA PRO A 190 5.65 16.09 6.32
C PRO A 190 5.52 17.56 6.76
N SER A 191 4.38 18.17 6.47
CA SER A 191 4.07 19.49 7.04
C SER A 191 4.00 19.41 8.56
N ASP A 192 4.10 20.55 9.24
CA ASP A 192 4.00 20.59 10.70
C ASP A 192 2.65 20.06 11.21
N GLU A 193 1.56 20.25 10.45
CA GLU A 193 0.27 19.67 10.80
C GLU A 193 0.30 18.14 10.71
N ILE A 194 0.84 17.57 9.63
CA ILE A 194 0.93 16.12 9.45
C ILE A 194 1.85 15.50 10.51
N ARG A 195 2.95 16.18 10.85
CA ARG A 195 3.87 15.75 11.91
C ARG A 195 3.16 15.69 13.26
N LYS A 196 2.44 16.75 13.63
CA LYS A 196 1.68 16.81 14.88
C LYS A 196 0.59 15.74 14.95
N MET A 197 -0.15 15.53 13.87
CA MET A 197 -1.14 14.45 13.79
C MET A 197 -0.52 13.06 13.98
N GLY A 198 0.69 12.83 13.45
CA GLY A 198 1.43 11.58 13.67
C GLY A 198 1.89 11.40 15.12
N GLU A 199 2.38 12.47 15.76
CA GLU A 199 2.77 12.47 17.17
C GLU A 199 1.56 12.19 18.09
N ASP A 200 0.42 12.81 17.81
CA ASP A 200 -0.82 12.64 18.57
C ASP A 200 -1.38 11.20 18.47
N GLN A 201 -1.20 10.54 17.32
CA GLN A 201 -1.59 9.14 17.10
C GLN A 201 -0.69 8.14 17.84
N VAL A 202 0.61 8.43 17.98
CA VAL A 202 1.56 7.57 18.70
C VAL A 202 1.39 7.69 20.21
N ASN A 203 1.06 8.89 20.71
CA ASN A 203 0.86 9.14 22.14
C ASN A 203 -0.52 8.72 22.66
N GLY A 204 -1.40 8.20 21.78
CA GLY A 204 -2.70 7.64 22.16
C GLY A 204 -3.77 8.65 22.59
N ASP A 205 -3.48 9.95 22.47
CA ASP A 205 -4.36 11.02 22.98
C ASP A 205 -5.50 11.37 21.98
N SER A 206 -5.40 10.89 20.74
CA SER A 206 -6.51 10.94 19.79
C SER A 206 -6.50 9.75 18.83
N GLY A 207 -7.52 8.89 18.96
CA GLY A 207 -7.78 7.81 18.01
C GLY A 207 -7.90 8.32 16.58
N ARG A 208 -7.45 7.49 15.62
CA ARG A 208 -7.52 7.56 14.14
C ARG A 208 -7.82 8.94 13.54
N ARG A 209 -6.95 9.38 12.61
CA ARG A 209 -7.10 10.58 11.76
C ARG A 209 -8.58 10.97 11.56
N LYS A 210 -9.03 11.97 12.31
CA LYS A 210 -10.37 12.53 12.15
C LYS A 210 -10.34 13.40 10.89
N PHE A 211 -11.17 13.02 9.93
CA PHE A 211 -11.55 13.82 8.76
C PHE A 211 -12.85 14.52 9.09
#